data_AF-A0A561U9V8-F1
#
_entry.id   AF-A0A561U9V8-F1
#
_cell.length_a   1.000
_cell.length_b   1.000
_cell.length_c   1.000
_cell.angle_alpha   90.00
_cell.angle_beta   90.00
_cell.angle_gamma   90.00
#
_symmetry.space_group_name_H-M   'P 1'
#
loop_
_entity.id
_entity.type
_entity.pdbx_description
1 polymer ?
#
loop_
_entity_poly.entity_id
_entity_poly.type
_entity_poly.pdbx_seq_one_letter_code
_entity_poly.pdbx_strand_id
1 'polypeptide(L)'
;MGSTGASDDAAAALLGLRARQVTRREVALAVLLRQVQWKADEAAFDVVGGRLSCEDCRELSCGLRELAVVLDDYAASVQRSRS
;
A
#
# COMPACT_ATOMS: atom_id res chain seq x y z
N MET A 1 -12.03 50.10 12.08
CA MET A 1 -12.08 49.10 10.99
C MET A 1 -10.71 48.46 10.91
N GLY A 2 -10.59 47.17 11.20
CA GLY A 2 -9.29 46.48 11.13
C GLY A 2 -9.26 45.12 11.82
N SER A 3 -9.25 44.08 10.99
CA SER A 3 -8.57 42.79 11.19
C SER A 3 -9.07 41.82 12.26
N THR A 4 -10.09 41.03 11.92
CA THR A 4 -10.38 39.72 12.54
C THR A 4 -10.41 38.55 11.53
N GLY A 5 -10.14 38.79 10.24
CA GLY A 5 -10.29 37.78 9.18
C GLY A 5 -9.10 36.84 8.96
N ALA A 6 -7.92 37.09 9.55
CA ALA A 6 -6.71 36.29 9.27
C ALA A 6 -6.58 35.01 10.12
N SER A 7 -7.31 34.91 11.25
CA SER A 7 -7.20 33.77 12.17
C SER A 7 -8.12 32.60 11.77
N ASP A 8 -9.27 32.87 11.17
CA ASP A 8 -10.23 31.84 10.76
C ASP A 8 -9.82 31.13 9.46
N ASP A 9 -9.18 31.84 8.52
CA ASP A 9 -8.65 31.24 7.28
C ASP A 9 -7.47 30.29 7.55
N ALA A 10 -6.65 30.57 8.58
CA ALA A 10 -5.57 29.67 8.99
C ALA A 10 -6.10 28.39 9.65
N ALA A 11 -7.19 28.48 10.43
CA ALA A 11 -7.87 27.32 11.01
C ALA A 11 -8.57 26.48 9.94
N ALA A 12 -9.18 27.12 8.92
CA ALA A 12 -9.74 26.44 7.75
C ALA A 12 -8.66 25.77 6.89
N ALA A 13 -7.47 26.38 6.75
CA ALA A 13 -6.33 25.79 6.06
C ALA A 13 -5.74 24.57 6.80
N LEU A 14 -5.71 24.60 8.14
CA LEU A 14 -5.31 23.46 8.97
C LEU A 14 -6.34 22.32 8.96
N LEU A 15 -7.63 22.64 8.83
CA LEU A 15 -8.70 21.65 8.55
C LEU A 15 -8.67 21.13 7.09
N GLY A 16 -8.01 21.87 6.19
CA GLY A 16 -7.75 21.50 4.80
C GLY A 16 -6.67 20.43 4.63
N LEU A 17 -5.81 20.24 5.64
CA LEU A 17 -4.96 19.06 5.78
C LEU A 17 -5.79 17.88 6.30
N ARG A 18 -6.90 17.56 5.60
CA ARG A 18 -7.61 16.30 5.83
C ARG A 18 -6.61 15.18 5.55
N ALA A 19 -6.12 14.55 6.61
CA ALA A 19 -5.47 13.25 6.52
C ALA A 19 -6.37 12.38 5.64
N ARG A 20 -5.90 12.03 4.43
CA ARG A 20 -6.65 11.16 3.53
C ARG A 20 -6.97 9.90 4.32
N GLN A 21 -8.25 9.64 4.54
CA GLN A 21 -8.66 8.43 5.24
C GLN A 21 -8.21 7.23 4.40
N VAL A 22 -7.33 6.42 4.97
CA VAL A 22 -6.90 5.16 4.37
C VAL A 22 -8.09 4.21 4.39
N THR A 23 -8.46 3.70 3.24
CA THR A 23 -9.56 2.75 3.09
C THR A 23 -9.16 1.38 3.62
N ARG A 24 -10.13 0.56 4.06
CA ARG A 24 -9.85 -0.85 4.45
C ARG A 24 -9.14 -1.63 3.36
N ARG A 25 -9.43 -1.32 2.10
CA ARG A 25 -8.80 -1.91 0.93
C ARG A 25 -7.32 -1.54 0.81
N GLU A 26 -6.98 -0.27 1.03
CA GLU A 26 -5.58 0.18 1.06
C GLU A 26 -4.81 -0.44 2.22
N VAL A 27 -5.43 -0.61 3.39
CA VAL A 27 -4.83 -1.35 4.51
C VAL A 27 -4.56 -2.82 4.12
N ALA A 28 -5.54 -3.49 3.52
CA ALA A 28 -5.37 -4.88 3.09
C ALA A 28 -4.26 -5.03 2.05
N LEU A 29 -4.19 -4.12 1.06
CA LEU A 29 -3.11 -4.10 0.08
C LEU A 29 -1.75 -3.87 0.75
N ALA A 30 -1.64 -2.94 1.70
CA ALA A 30 -0.40 -2.69 2.43
C ALA A 30 0.06 -3.93 3.24
N VAL A 31 -0.87 -4.66 3.85
CA VAL A 31 -0.57 -5.91 4.56
C VAL A 31 -0.05 -6.96 3.60
N LEU A 32 -0.71 -7.17 2.45
CA LEU A 32 -0.28 -8.16 1.46
C LEU A 32 1.08 -7.82 0.86
N LEU A 33 1.32 -6.54 0.54
CA LEU A 33 2.63 -6.05 0.09
C LEU A 33 3.72 -6.38 1.11
N ARG A 34 3.47 -6.13 2.39
CA ARG A 34 4.44 -6.40 3.45
C ARG A 34 4.72 -7.89 3.62
N GLN A 35 3.70 -8.73 3.53
CA GLN A 35 3.86 -10.19 3.62
C GLN A 35 4.69 -10.74 2.47
N VAL A 36 4.39 -10.34 1.24
CA VAL A 36 5.13 -10.79 0.05
C VAL A 36 6.57 -10.26 0.07
N GLN A 37 6.79 -9.01 0.50
CA GLN A 37 8.13 -8.48 0.69
C GLN A 37 8.95 -9.38 1.63
N TRP A 38 8.39 -9.74 2.79
CA TRP A 38 9.10 -10.56 3.78
C TRP A 38 9.46 -11.94 3.20
N LYS A 39 8.53 -12.60 2.52
CA LYS A 39 8.78 -13.89 1.86
C LYS A 39 9.85 -13.79 0.77
N ALA A 40 9.86 -12.69 0.01
CA ALA A 40 10.88 -12.47 -1.01
C ALA A 40 12.26 -12.23 -0.39
N ASP A 41 12.34 -11.49 0.73
CA ASP A 41 13.58 -11.25 1.46
C ASP A 41 14.14 -12.57 2.04
N GLU A 42 13.29 -13.42 2.63
CA GLU A 42 13.68 -14.75 3.10
C GLU A 42 14.15 -15.65 1.96
N ALA A 43 13.41 -15.71 0.85
CA ALA A 43 13.81 -16.50 -0.30
C ALA A 43 15.15 -16.02 -0.89
N ALA A 44 15.39 -14.71 -0.96
CA ALA A 44 16.66 -14.16 -1.43
C ALA A 44 17.83 -14.58 -0.53
N PHE A 45 17.64 -14.59 0.79
CA PHE A 45 18.62 -15.10 1.74
C PHE A 45 18.88 -16.60 1.55
N ASP A 46 17.83 -17.40 1.37
CA ASP A 46 17.95 -18.85 1.19
C ASP A 46 18.52 -19.27 -0.17
N VAL A 47 18.35 -18.47 -1.23
CA VAL A 47 19.06 -18.67 -2.51
C VAL A 47 20.56 -18.63 -2.30
N VAL A 48 21.06 -17.58 -1.64
CA VAL A 48 22.50 -17.42 -1.35
C VAL A 48 23.00 -18.55 -0.45
N GLY A 49 22.16 -19.02 0.48
CA GLY A 49 22.46 -20.14 1.37
C GLY A 49 22.32 -21.54 0.76
N GLY A 50 21.84 -21.66 -0.49
CA GLY A 50 21.56 -22.96 -1.13
C GLY A 50 20.45 -23.77 -0.44
N ARG A 51 19.55 -23.11 0.29
CA ARG A 51 18.46 -23.73 1.07
C ARG A 51 17.07 -23.54 0.47
N LEU A 52 16.94 -22.72 -0.57
CA LEU A 52 15.64 -22.46 -1.18
C LEU A 52 15.07 -23.74 -1.81
N SER A 53 13.93 -24.21 -1.31
CA SER A 53 13.28 -25.41 -1.83
C SER A 53 12.32 -25.10 -2.98
N CYS A 54 11.92 -26.16 -3.71
CA CYS A 54 10.87 -26.04 -4.73
C CYS A 54 9.50 -25.66 -4.13
N GLU A 55 9.26 -26.01 -2.86
CA GLU A 55 8.03 -25.65 -2.15
C GLU A 55 8.01 -24.16 -1.83
N ASP A 56 9.11 -23.62 -1.30
CA ASP A 56 9.27 -22.17 -1.05
C ASP A 56 9.08 -21.35 -2.34
N CYS A 57 9.65 -21.81 -3.46
CA CYS A 57 9.44 -21.20 -4.77
C CYS A 57 7.96 -21.16 -5.17
N ARG A 58 7.21 -22.25 -4.93
CA ARG A 58 5.79 -22.34 -5.27
C ARG A 58 4.94 -21.45 -4.38
N GLU A 59 5.21 -21.42 -3.07
CA GLU A 59 4.52 -20.54 -2.13
C GLU A 59 4.75 -19.07 -2.45
N LEU A 60 6.00 -18.66 -2.70
CA LEU A 60 6.32 -17.30 -3.09
C LEU A 60 5.65 -16.93 -4.42
N SER A 61 5.68 -17.83 -5.41
CA SER A 61 4.98 -17.62 -6.68
C SER A 61 3.47 -17.48 -6.49
N CYS A 62 2.85 -18.22 -5.58
CA CYS A 62 1.42 -18.11 -5.29
C CYS A 62 1.10 -16.74 -4.71
N GLY A 63 1.82 -16.32 -3.68
CA GLY A 63 1.64 -15.00 -3.05
C GLY A 63 1.88 -13.83 -4.02
N LEU A 64 2.86 -13.94 -4.91
CA LEU A 64 3.13 -12.93 -5.95
C LEU A 64 1.97 -12.82 -6.95
N ARG A 65 1.34 -13.94 -7.35
CA ARG A 65 0.18 -13.93 -8.25
C ARG A 65 -1.04 -13.29 -7.59
N GLU A 66 -1.29 -13.61 -6.33
CA GLU A 66 -2.38 -12.99 -5.56
C GLU A 66 -2.17 -11.47 -5.43
N LEU A 67 -0.96 -11.04 -5.10
CA LEU A 67 -0.61 -9.62 -5.02
C LEU A 67 -0.79 -8.90 -6.37
N ALA A 68 -0.41 -9.54 -7.48
CA ALA A 68 -0.59 -8.97 -8.82
C ALA A 68 -2.07 -8.65 -9.09
N VAL A 69 -2.98 -9.59 -8.81
CA VAL A 69 -4.44 -9.39 -8.99
C VAL A 69 -4.94 -8.22 -8.13
N VAL A 70 -4.54 -8.15 -6.85
CA VAL A 70 -4.98 -7.07 -5.95
C VAL A 70 -4.46 -5.70 -6.41
N LEU A 71 -3.24 -5.65 -6.96
CA LEU A 71 -2.65 -4.43 -7.52
C LEU A 71 -3.40 -3.96 -8.77
N ASP A 72 -3.73 -4.87 -9.69
CA ASP A 72 -4.52 -4.57 -10.89
C ASP A 72 -5.89 -4.03 -10.50
N ASP A 73 -6.58 -4.69 -9.56
CA ASP A 73 -7.87 -4.22 -9.09
C ASP A 73 -7.76 -2.85 -8.41
N TYR A 74 -6.68 -2.59 -7.65
CA TYR A 74 -6.44 -1.29 -7.02
C TYR A 74 -6.21 -0.21 -8.08
N ALA A 75 -5.39 -0.47 -9.09
CA ALA A 75 -5.14 0.45 -10.19
C ALA A 75 -6.44 0.80 -10.94
N ALA A 76 -7.26 -0.21 -11.26
CA ALA A 76 -8.57 -0.02 -11.89
C ALA A 76 -9.55 0.78 -11.01
N SER A 77 -9.46 0.64 -9.68
CA SER A 77 -10.26 1.44 -8.75
C SER A 77 -9.84 2.91 -8.73
N VAL A 78 -8.52 3.18 -8.72
CA VAL A 78 -7.98 4.54 -8.71
C VAL A 78 -8.28 5.27 -10.02
N GLN A 79 -8.21 4.58 -11.16
CA GLN A 79 -8.57 5.16 -12.46
C GLN A 79 -10.04 5.58 -12.51
N ARG A 80 -10.96 4.72 -12.05
CA ARG A 80 -12.40 5.05 -12.00
C ARG A 80 -12.74 6.23 -11.09
N SER A 81 -11.96 6.48 -10.04
CA SER A 81 -12.17 7.63 -9.14
C SER A 81 -11.63 8.95 -9.70
N ARG A 82 -10.87 8.92 -10.79
CA ARG A 82 -10.26 10.11 -11.43
C ARG A 82 -11.00 10.55 -12.71
N SER A 83 -11.80 9.68 -13.30
CA SER A 83 -12.69 9.96 -14.43
C SER A 83 -14.04 10.47 -13.95
#